data_AF-A0A1X1RN37-F1
#
_entry.id   AF-A0A1X1RN37-F1
#
_cell.length_a   1.000
_cell.length_b   1.000
_cell.length_c   1.000
_cell.angle_alpha   90.00
_cell.angle_beta   90.00
_cell.angle_gamma   90.00
#
_symmetry.space_group_name_H-M   'P 1'
#
loop_
_entity.id
_entity.type
_entity.pdbx_description
1 polymer ?
#
loop_
_entity_poly.entity_id
_entity_poly.type
_entity_poly.pdbx_seq_one_letter_code
_entity_poly.pdbx_strand_id
1 'polypeptide(L)'
;MEDDNQEELDRVRSWVDRLEKFAWALGDIDGDSATDFANNALEALQAVVMPHIVASRTPAMLLALEAVVAVTQATTDVIVDWADTPDVRDRYSRATAHAHLKAALDDVLSGSKRWLTEGLPATDEVEQRIAGAAKQMQEAMELLGKLNAELEAQDAEAATDPYGAILIHLDPSRSDAPIFEKVCSLTEDDHKRYRDAYERLRKMLDSELLGHISDESDRFLDQLVSILKDLQDNRIGIFDEDAWDEHRRQVRSALISFTSALQSHEDQTLRAVRETFARKTPQEQAVLALFTELKATSFEYRWLLKMRDALLHGDINAFKYDFAARLKGENAVNVYMDRRYMFEFTKEERGKPWLKRDELENMTSDPGVLDMIKKLQPLMGPLQEKLDRVLYPDAGVDAATIREFLARYPEGAEGYRALQNGPGFTRRNMCPPLSPLAPRVLAFADGFQGWED
;
A
#
# COMPACT_ATOMS: atom_id res chain seq x y z
N MET A 1 -70.02 8.96 -23.35
CA MET A 1 -69.15 10.01 -23.96
C MET A 1 -68.75 11.08 -22.96
N GLU A 2 -69.65 11.85 -22.31
CA GLU A 2 -69.21 12.80 -21.25
C GLU A 2 -68.74 12.09 -19.96
N ASP A 3 -69.44 11.04 -19.49
CA ASP A 3 -69.02 10.26 -18.31
C ASP A 3 -67.69 9.51 -18.52
N ASP A 4 -67.49 8.87 -19.68
CA ASP A 4 -66.26 8.13 -19.99
C ASP A 4 -65.03 9.05 -20.07
N ASN A 5 -65.21 10.30 -20.53
CA ASN A 5 -64.15 11.29 -20.66
C ASN A 5 -63.79 11.87 -19.28
N GLN A 6 -64.78 12.01 -18.38
CA GLN A 6 -64.56 12.44 -17.01
C GLN A 6 -63.84 11.36 -16.18
N GLU A 7 -64.20 10.08 -16.35
CA GLU A 7 -63.52 8.97 -15.68
C GLU A 7 -62.05 8.85 -16.12
N GLU A 8 -61.76 9.05 -17.41
CA GLU A 8 -60.38 9.03 -17.91
C GLU A 8 -59.57 10.24 -17.46
N LEU A 9 -60.19 11.43 -17.36
CA LEU A 9 -59.54 12.61 -16.76
C LEU A 9 -59.15 12.37 -15.29
N ASP A 10 -59.99 11.70 -14.51
CA ASP A 10 -59.69 11.36 -13.12
C ASP A 10 -58.56 10.32 -13.02
N ARG A 11 -58.48 9.37 -13.96
CA ARG A 11 -57.36 8.43 -14.08
C ARG A 11 -56.05 9.13 -14.44
N VAL A 12 -56.07 10.05 -15.40
CA VAL A 12 -54.89 10.86 -15.76
C VAL A 12 -54.43 11.69 -14.56
N ARG A 13 -55.34 12.34 -13.84
CA ARG A 13 -55.01 13.11 -12.63
C ARG A 13 -54.37 12.23 -11.56
N SER A 14 -54.92 11.04 -11.32
CA SER A 14 -54.34 10.06 -10.38
C SER A 14 -52.92 9.64 -10.76
N TRP A 15 -52.63 9.47 -12.05
CA TRP A 15 -51.28 9.16 -12.53
C TRP A 15 -50.32 10.34 -12.40
N VAL A 16 -50.76 11.56 -12.70
CA VAL A 16 -49.96 12.77 -12.47
C VAL A 16 -49.56 12.84 -11.00
N ASP A 17 -50.50 12.68 -10.06
CA ASP A 17 -50.20 12.70 -8.62
C ASP A 17 -49.20 11.61 -8.19
N ARG A 18 -49.29 10.41 -8.79
CA ARG A 18 -48.36 9.30 -8.50
C ARG A 18 -46.95 9.61 -8.99
N LEU A 19 -46.83 10.09 -10.23
CA LEU A 19 -45.55 10.42 -10.84
C LEU A 19 -44.90 11.64 -10.18
N GLU A 20 -45.68 12.63 -9.72
CA GLU A 20 -45.18 13.75 -8.91
C GLU A 20 -44.60 13.28 -7.57
N LYS A 21 -45.30 12.38 -6.87
CA LYS A 21 -44.79 11.78 -5.63
C LYS A 21 -43.50 11.01 -5.88
N PHE A 22 -43.44 10.26 -6.98
CA PHE A 22 -42.22 9.55 -7.37
C PHE A 22 -41.08 10.53 -7.69
N ALA A 23 -41.33 11.56 -8.49
CA ALA A 23 -40.35 12.60 -8.83
C ALA A 23 -39.80 13.30 -7.58
N TRP A 24 -40.65 13.52 -6.57
CA TRP A 24 -40.25 14.12 -5.30
C TRP A 24 -39.39 13.17 -4.46
N ALA A 25 -39.73 11.88 -4.42
CA ALA A 25 -39.00 10.83 -3.71
C ALA A 25 -37.76 10.32 -4.46
N LEU A 26 -37.54 10.75 -5.70
CA LEU A 26 -36.43 10.28 -6.55
C LEU A 26 -35.07 10.50 -5.87
N GLY A 27 -34.92 11.59 -5.11
CA GLY A 27 -33.70 11.91 -4.37
C GLY A 27 -33.42 10.97 -3.18
N ASP A 28 -34.42 10.24 -2.70
CA ASP A 28 -34.32 9.29 -1.58
C ASP A 28 -33.94 7.87 -2.04
N ILE A 29 -33.83 7.64 -3.35
CA ILE A 29 -33.41 6.35 -3.89
C ILE A 29 -31.90 6.16 -3.66
N ASP A 30 -31.55 5.02 -3.08
CA ASP A 30 -30.19 4.60 -2.79
C ASP A 30 -29.39 4.33 -4.08
N GLY A 31 -28.08 4.55 -4.02
CA GLY A 31 -27.16 4.30 -5.12
C GLY A 31 -25.85 5.05 -4.91
N ASP A 32 -24.76 4.32 -4.71
CA ASP A 32 -23.43 4.88 -4.43
C ASP A 32 -22.78 5.52 -5.67
N SER A 33 -23.16 5.04 -6.86
CA SER A 33 -22.74 5.57 -8.16
C SER A 33 -23.92 6.10 -8.97
N ALA A 34 -23.65 6.89 -10.01
CA ALA A 34 -24.66 7.40 -10.93
C ALA A 34 -25.43 6.28 -11.65
N THR A 35 -24.73 5.22 -12.06
CA THR A 35 -25.30 4.05 -12.72
C THR A 35 -26.16 3.22 -11.78
N ASP A 36 -25.72 3.00 -10.53
CA ASP A 36 -26.52 2.26 -9.53
C ASP A 36 -27.80 3.03 -9.20
N PHE A 37 -27.68 4.35 -8.97
CA PHE A 37 -28.82 5.22 -8.74
C PHE A 37 -29.81 5.18 -9.91
N ALA A 38 -29.34 5.31 -11.16
CA ALA A 38 -30.21 5.32 -12.33
C ALA A 38 -30.93 3.98 -12.55
N ASN A 39 -30.23 2.86 -12.35
CA ASN A 39 -30.84 1.52 -12.38
C ASN A 39 -31.90 1.36 -11.30
N ASN A 40 -31.60 1.71 -10.04
CA ASN A 40 -32.54 1.61 -8.93
C ASN A 40 -33.77 2.51 -9.14
N ALA A 41 -33.58 3.70 -9.70
CA ALA A 41 -34.67 4.61 -10.04
C ALA A 41 -35.58 4.04 -11.15
N LEU A 42 -34.99 3.45 -12.19
CA LEU A 42 -35.74 2.78 -13.24
C LEU A 42 -36.53 1.58 -12.70
N GLU A 43 -35.91 0.73 -11.88
CA GLU A 43 -36.57 -0.41 -11.24
C GLU A 43 -37.73 0.02 -10.34
N ALA A 44 -37.52 1.07 -9.52
CA ALA A 44 -38.55 1.61 -8.65
C ALA A 44 -39.75 2.17 -9.45
N LEU A 45 -39.49 2.89 -10.55
CA LEU A 45 -40.55 3.39 -11.41
C LEU A 45 -41.31 2.24 -12.10
N GLN A 46 -40.59 1.22 -12.60
CA GLN A 46 -41.21 0.04 -13.19
C GLN A 46 -42.09 -0.69 -12.17
N ALA A 47 -41.67 -0.80 -10.92
CA ALA A 47 -42.48 -1.40 -9.86
C ALA A 47 -43.78 -0.60 -9.58
N VAL A 48 -43.75 0.73 -9.73
CA VAL A 48 -44.94 1.59 -9.64
C VAL A 48 -45.85 1.43 -10.87
N VAL A 49 -45.27 1.28 -12.06
CA VAL A 49 -46.01 1.33 -13.33
C VAL A 49 -46.54 -0.02 -13.80
N MET A 50 -45.70 -1.05 -13.79
CA MET A 50 -45.99 -2.37 -14.37
C MET A 50 -47.28 -3.04 -13.83
N PRO A 51 -47.63 -2.96 -12.53
CA PRO A 51 -48.87 -3.56 -12.01
C PRO A 51 -50.16 -2.96 -12.58
N HIS A 52 -50.06 -1.80 -13.24
CA HIS A 52 -51.19 -1.04 -13.75
C HIS A 52 -51.23 -0.97 -15.29
N ILE A 53 -50.28 -1.63 -15.97
CA ILE A 53 -50.27 -1.76 -17.43
C ILE A 53 -51.41 -2.69 -17.85
N VAL A 54 -52.36 -2.15 -18.62
CA VAL A 54 -53.53 -2.86 -19.17
C VAL A 54 -53.56 -2.74 -20.69
N ALA A 55 -54.20 -3.70 -21.38
CA ALA A 55 -54.23 -3.71 -22.86
C ALA A 55 -55.00 -2.52 -23.49
N SER A 56 -55.74 -1.74 -22.71
CA SER A 56 -56.49 -0.58 -23.19
C SER A 56 -55.58 0.60 -23.49
N ARG A 57 -55.70 1.15 -24.71
CA ARG A 57 -54.90 2.28 -25.21
C ARG A 57 -55.54 3.62 -24.79
N THR A 58 -55.40 3.95 -23.51
CA THR A 58 -55.99 5.17 -22.93
C THR A 58 -54.93 6.24 -22.64
N PRO A 59 -55.31 7.53 -22.51
CA PRO A 59 -54.39 8.60 -22.10
C PRO A 59 -53.64 8.33 -20.79
N ALA A 60 -54.29 7.71 -19.79
CA ALA A 60 -53.63 7.31 -18.55
C ALA A 60 -52.52 6.26 -18.78
N MET A 61 -52.77 5.30 -19.67
CA MET A 61 -51.80 4.28 -20.06
C MET A 61 -50.61 4.89 -20.82
N LEU A 62 -50.89 5.84 -21.72
CA LEU A 62 -49.85 6.57 -22.45
C LEU A 62 -48.93 7.31 -21.48
N LEU A 63 -49.48 8.03 -20.50
CA LEU A 63 -48.70 8.75 -19.49
C LEU A 63 -47.76 7.80 -18.72
N ALA A 64 -48.30 6.68 -18.23
CA ALA A 64 -47.50 5.71 -17.49
C ALA A 64 -46.36 5.13 -18.36
N LEU A 65 -46.63 4.82 -19.63
CA LEU A 65 -45.63 4.31 -20.56
C LEU A 65 -44.57 5.36 -20.90
N GLU A 66 -44.97 6.60 -21.22
CA GLU A 66 -44.05 7.69 -21.52
C GLU A 66 -43.13 8.02 -20.35
N ALA A 67 -43.62 7.93 -19.11
CA ALA A 67 -42.79 8.09 -17.91
C ALA A 67 -41.70 6.99 -17.83
N VAL A 68 -42.07 5.72 -18.06
CA VAL A 68 -41.10 4.61 -18.07
C VAL A 68 -40.09 4.79 -19.20
N VAL A 69 -40.54 5.16 -20.40
CA VAL A 69 -39.65 5.38 -21.55
C VAL A 69 -38.67 6.52 -21.31
N ALA A 70 -39.15 7.65 -20.79
CA ALA A 70 -38.30 8.80 -20.48
C ALA A 70 -37.21 8.46 -19.46
N VAL A 71 -37.57 7.77 -18.37
CA VAL A 71 -36.59 7.34 -17.36
C VAL A 71 -35.67 6.24 -17.90
N THR A 72 -36.16 5.34 -18.75
CA THR A 72 -35.32 4.33 -19.42
C THR A 72 -34.27 5.00 -20.30
N GLN A 73 -34.65 5.99 -21.11
CA GLN A 73 -33.72 6.75 -21.96
C GLN A 73 -32.69 7.51 -21.11
N ALA A 74 -33.13 8.23 -20.08
CA ALA A 74 -32.23 8.95 -19.18
C ALA A 74 -31.25 8.00 -18.46
N THR A 75 -31.71 6.80 -18.09
CA THR A 75 -30.85 5.76 -17.50
C THR A 75 -29.82 5.25 -18.51
N THR A 76 -30.25 5.01 -19.76
CA THR A 76 -29.36 4.62 -20.85
C THR A 76 -28.30 5.68 -21.10
N ASP A 77 -28.63 6.97 -21.10
CA ASP A 77 -27.66 8.06 -21.27
C ASP A 77 -26.59 8.02 -20.17
N VAL A 78 -26.99 7.81 -18.92
CA VAL A 78 -26.07 7.71 -17.77
C VAL A 78 -25.13 6.51 -17.91
N ILE A 79 -25.65 5.36 -18.38
CA ILE A 79 -24.86 4.14 -18.56
C ILE A 79 -23.90 4.27 -19.75
N VAL A 80 -24.35 4.85 -20.86
CA VAL A 80 -23.53 5.11 -22.04
C VAL A 80 -22.40 6.07 -21.70
N ASP A 81 -22.72 7.17 -21.01
CA ASP A 81 -21.70 8.12 -20.54
C ASP A 81 -20.68 7.46 -19.62
N TRP A 82 -21.12 6.63 -18.67
CA TRP A 82 -20.20 5.87 -17.82
C TRP A 82 -19.27 4.96 -18.66
N ALA A 83 -19.80 4.35 -19.72
CA ALA A 83 -19.08 3.41 -20.57
C ALA A 83 -18.09 4.10 -21.52
N ASP A 84 -18.45 5.27 -22.06
CA ASP A 84 -17.75 5.91 -23.18
C ASP A 84 -16.93 7.14 -22.77
N THR A 85 -17.22 7.76 -21.63
CA THR A 85 -16.47 8.93 -21.13
C THR A 85 -15.22 8.48 -20.36
N PRO A 86 -14.00 8.70 -20.89
CA PRO A 86 -12.78 8.14 -20.29
C PRO A 86 -12.43 8.75 -18.92
N ASP A 87 -12.61 10.07 -18.78
CA ASP A 87 -12.33 10.78 -17.53
C ASP A 87 -13.51 10.68 -16.58
N VAL A 88 -13.27 10.14 -15.38
CA VAL A 88 -14.29 9.99 -14.33
C VAL A 88 -14.86 11.34 -13.90
N ARG A 89 -14.11 12.44 -14.04
CA ARG A 89 -14.56 13.80 -13.69
C ARG A 89 -15.63 14.34 -14.63
N ASP A 90 -15.64 13.88 -15.87
CA ASP A 90 -16.59 14.31 -16.91
C ASP A 90 -17.86 13.45 -16.92
N ARG A 91 -17.85 12.30 -16.24
CA ARG A 91 -19.00 11.40 -16.14
C ARG A 91 -20.13 12.00 -15.32
N TYR A 92 -21.35 11.48 -15.52
CA TYR A 92 -22.45 11.71 -14.60
C TYR A 92 -22.04 11.35 -13.17
N SER A 93 -22.16 12.33 -12.28
CA SER A 93 -22.22 12.11 -10.84
C SER A 93 -23.63 11.65 -10.45
N ARG A 94 -23.79 11.10 -9.24
CA ARG A 94 -25.12 10.78 -8.69
C ARG A 94 -26.05 12.00 -8.68
N ALA A 95 -25.51 13.19 -8.40
CA ALA A 95 -26.30 14.43 -8.40
C ALA A 95 -26.75 14.85 -9.81
N THR A 96 -25.87 14.74 -10.81
CA THR A 96 -26.21 15.09 -12.20
C THR A 96 -27.12 14.04 -12.83
N ALA A 97 -26.96 12.75 -12.50
CA ALA A 97 -27.89 11.69 -12.91
C ALA A 97 -29.28 11.90 -12.29
N HIS A 98 -29.36 12.26 -11.00
CA HIS A 98 -30.64 12.63 -10.38
C HIS A 98 -31.31 13.81 -11.10
N ALA A 99 -30.56 14.88 -11.39
CA ALA A 99 -31.11 16.01 -12.13
C ALA A 99 -31.59 15.61 -13.53
N HIS A 100 -30.85 14.73 -14.23
CA HIS A 100 -31.20 14.24 -15.57
C HIS A 100 -32.49 13.42 -15.57
N LEU A 101 -32.59 12.42 -14.68
CA LEU A 101 -33.80 11.59 -14.55
C LEU A 101 -35.01 12.42 -14.10
N LYS A 102 -34.80 13.37 -13.18
CA LYS A 102 -35.86 14.28 -12.73
C LYS A 102 -36.36 15.16 -13.87
N ALA A 103 -35.46 15.74 -14.67
CA ALA A 103 -35.82 16.56 -15.81
C ALA A 103 -36.64 15.77 -16.84
N ALA A 104 -36.21 14.54 -17.16
CA ALA A 104 -36.94 13.66 -18.07
C ALA A 104 -38.37 13.36 -17.58
N LEU A 105 -38.56 13.16 -16.27
CA LEU A 105 -39.88 12.93 -15.68
C LEU A 105 -40.72 14.21 -15.59
N ASP A 106 -40.11 15.35 -15.26
CA ASP A 106 -40.77 16.66 -15.20
C ASP A 106 -41.29 17.10 -16.59
N ASP A 107 -40.60 16.73 -17.68
CA ASP A 107 -41.04 16.98 -19.05
C ASP A 107 -42.33 16.21 -19.38
N VAL A 108 -42.41 14.92 -19.00
CA VAL A 108 -43.62 14.11 -19.14
C VAL A 108 -44.77 14.71 -18.32
N LEU A 109 -44.52 15.01 -17.03
CA LEU A 109 -45.50 15.63 -16.14
C LEU A 109 -46.03 16.97 -16.67
N SER A 110 -45.16 17.80 -17.24
CA SER A 110 -45.53 19.09 -17.83
C SER A 110 -46.41 18.93 -19.07
N GLY A 111 -46.18 17.88 -19.86
CA GLY A 111 -47.06 17.49 -20.96
C GLY A 111 -48.45 17.06 -20.47
N SER A 112 -48.51 16.20 -19.46
CA SER A 112 -49.78 15.68 -18.93
C SER A 112 -50.61 16.69 -18.17
N LYS A 113 -49.97 17.65 -17.49
CA LYS A 113 -50.68 18.78 -16.86
C LYS A 113 -51.40 19.65 -17.89
N ARG A 114 -50.82 19.83 -19.08
CA ARG A 114 -51.50 20.53 -20.18
C ARG A 114 -52.76 19.77 -20.63
N TRP A 115 -52.76 18.44 -20.65
CA TRP A 115 -53.98 17.68 -20.97
C TRP A 115 -55.12 17.94 -19.98
N LEU A 116 -54.79 18.17 -18.70
CA LEU A 116 -55.80 18.50 -17.68
C LEU A 116 -56.42 19.89 -17.86
N THR A 117 -55.76 20.80 -18.57
CA THR A 117 -56.24 22.18 -18.81
C THR A 117 -56.76 22.41 -20.22
N GLU A 118 -56.16 21.77 -21.23
CA GLU A 118 -56.42 21.97 -22.66
C GLU A 118 -57.31 20.87 -23.26
N GLY A 119 -57.46 19.74 -22.56
CA GLY A 119 -58.23 18.58 -23.00
C GLY A 119 -57.35 17.35 -23.26
N LEU A 120 -57.96 16.16 -23.17
CA LEU A 120 -57.27 14.90 -23.42
C LEU A 120 -56.87 14.76 -24.91
N PRO A 121 -55.73 14.11 -25.21
CA PRO A 121 -55.31 13.84 -26.58
C PRO A 121 -56.31 12.93 -27.30
N ALA A 122 -56.40 13.09 -28.63
CA ALA A 122 -57.28 12.27 -29.46
C ALA A 122 -56.84 10.79 -29.45
N THR A 123 -57.78 9.86 -29.60
CA THR A 123 -57.51 8.42 -29.53
C THR A 123 -56.41 7.98 -30.50
N ASP A 124 -56.45 8.47 -31.73
CA ASP A 124 -55.48 8.24 -32.80
C ASP A 124 -54.08 8.79 -32.45
N GLU A 125 -54.00 9.93 -31.76
CA GLU A 125 -52.74 10.45 -31.20
C GLU A 125 -52.21 9.52 -30.09
N VAL A 126 -53.09 9.05 -29.21
CA VAL A 126 -52.73 8.13 -28.12
C VAL A 126 -52.17 6.82 -28.67
N GLU A 127 -52.81 6.22 -29.67
CA GLU A 127 -52.31 5.00 -30.29
C GLU A 127 -50.95 5.19 -30.95
N GLN A 128 -50.76 6.29 -31.68
CA GLN A 128 -49.50 6.60 -32.35
C GLN A 128 -48.36 6.80 -31.35
N ARG A 129 -48.61 7.54 -30.25
CA ARG A 129 -47.60 7.81 -29.22
C ARG A 129 -47.27 6.57 -28.40
N ILE A 130 -48.25 5.71 -28.09
CA ILE A 130 -47.98 4.41 -27.45
C ILE A 130 -47.07 3.56 -28.34
N ALA A 131 -47.34 3.50 -29.65
CA ALA A 131 -46.49 2.75 -30.57
C ALA A 131 -45.06 3.32 -30.66
N GLY A 132 -44.94 4.66 -30.67
CA GLY A 132 -43.65 5.35 -30.64
C GLY A 132 -42.86 5.08 -29.35
N ALA A 133 -43.52 5.18 -28.20
CA ALA A 133 -42.94 4.88 -26.90
C ALA A 133 -42.48 3.41 -26.81
N ALA A 134 -43.31 2.46 -27.24
CA ALA A 134 -42.93 1.05 -27.27
C ALA A 134 -41.67 0.80 -28.13
N LYS A 135 -41.58 1.46 -29.30
CA LYS A 135 -40.40 1.38 -30.17
C LYS A 135 -39.16 1.96 -29.49
N GLN A 136 -39.26 3.15 -28.88
CA GLN A 136 -38.16 3.78 -28.17
C GLN A 136 -37.67 2.94 -26.99
N MET A 137 -38.60 2.34 -26.23
CA MET A 137 -38.27 1.43 -25.14
C MET A 137 -37.51 0.20 -25.65
N GLN A 138 -37.98 -0.40 -26.76
CA GLN A 138 -37.29 -1.52 -27.39
C GLN A 138 -35.87 -1.15 -27.83
N GLU A 139 -35.69 -0.01 -28.50
CA GLU A 139 -34.37 0.48 -28.94
C GLU A 139 -33.42 0.72 -27.75
N ALA A 140 -33.91 1.31 -26.66
CA ALA A 140 -33.12 1.53 -25.45
C ALA A 140 -32.72 0.20 -24.77
N MET A 141 -33.64 -0.75 -24.65
CA MET A 141 -33.35 -2.08 -24.08
C MET A 141 -32.37 -2.88 -24.95
N GLU A 142 -32.48 -2.79 -26.28
CA GLU A 142 -31.53 -3.43 -27.21
C GLU A 142 -30.12 -2.83 -27.08
N LEU A 143 -29.99 -1.51 -26.91
CA LEU A 143 -28.72 -0.85 -26.69
C LEU A 143 -28.08 -1.26 -25.36
N LEU A 144 -28.84 -1.24 -24.26
CA LEU A 144 -28.38 -1.69 -22.95
C LEU A 144 -27.95 -3.16 -22.98
N GLY A 145 -28.72 -4.02 -23.67
CA GLY A 145 -28.39 -5.43 -23.84
C GLY A 145 -27.05 -5.64 -24.58
N LYS A 146 -26.79 -4.85 -25.64
CA LYS A 146 -25.50 -4.88 -26.35
C LYS A 146 -24.34 -4.45 -25.48
N LEU A 147 -24.47 -3.31 -24.79
CA LEU A 147 -23.43 -2.79 -23.89
C LEU A 147 -23.12 -3.78 -22.77
N ASN A 148 -24.13 -4.37 -22.15
CA ASN A 148 -23.90 -5.36 -21.09
C ASN A 148 -23.21 -6.62 -21.64
N ALA A 149 -23.59 -7.11 -22.82
CA ALA A 149 -22.93 -8.24 -23.46
C ALA A 149 -21.46 -7.94 -23.82
N GLU A 150 -21.16 -6.72 -24.25
CA GLU A 150 -19.77 -6.28 -24.51
C GLU A 150 -18.94 -6.23 -23.22
N LEU A 151 -19.50 -5.70 -22.13
CA LEU A 151 -18.83 -5.67 -20.83
C LEU A 151 -18.62 -7.08 -20.26
N GLU A 152 -19.62 -7.97 -20.37
CA GLU A 152 -19.48 -9.38 -19.97
C GLU A 152 -18.43 -10.11 -20.81
N ALA A 153 -18.34 -9.83 -22.11
CA ALA A 153 -17.31 -10.38 -22.97
C ALA A 153 -15.91 -9.90 -22.57
N GLN A 154 -15.74 -8.62 -22.23
CA GLN A 154 -14.49 -8.08 -21.69
C GLN A 154 -14.12 -8.74 -20.36
N ASP A 155 -15.08 -8.89 -19.44
CA ASP A 155 -14.87 -9.55 -18.16
C ASP A 155 -14.46 -11.02 -18.36
N ALA A 156 -15.07 -11.72 -19.31
CA ALA A 156 -14.71 -13.09 -19.66
C ALA A 156 -13.30 -13.19 -20.28
N GLU A 157 -12.93 -12.29 -21.19
CA GLU A 157 -11.59 -12.24 -21.78
C GLU A 157 -10.53 -11.96 -20.71
N ALA A 158 -10.77 -10.96 -19.86
CA ALA A 158 -9.90 -10.61 -18.74
C ALA A 158 -9.73 -11.74 -17.73
N ALA A 159 -10.76 -12.57 -17.52
CA ALA A 159 -10.67 -13.76 -16.68
C ALA A 159 -9.74 -14.84 -17.25
N THR A 160 -9.52 -14.87 -18.57
CA THR A 160 -8.59 -15.83 -19.21
C THR A 160 -7.12 -15.40 -19.14
N ASP A 161 -6.84 -14.15 -18.78
CA ASP A 161 -5.48 -13.62 -18.65
C ASP A 161 -5.24 -12.91 -17.28
N PRO A 162 -5.28 -13.67 -16.16
CA PRO A 162 -5.24 -13.11 -14.83
C PRO A 162 -3.82 -12.75 -14.32
N TYR A 163 -2.77 -13.15 -15.03
CA TYR A 163 -1.39 -12.97 -14.59
C TYR A 163 -0.61 -12.10 -15.57
N GLY A 164 0.17 -11.17 -15.05
CA GLY A 164 0.82 -10.16 -15.87
C GLY A 164 1.90 -9.36 -15.16
N ALA A 165 2.84 -8.84 -15.94
CA ALA A 165 3.77 -7.81 -15.51
C ALA A 165 3.13 -6.44 -15.74
N ILE A 166 2.99 -5.63 -14.68
CA ILE A 166 2.32 -4.33 -14.73
C ILE A 166 3.32 -3.23 -14.46
N LEU A 167 3.31 -2.23 -15.34
CA LEU A 167 3.99 -0.95 -15.14
C LEU A 167 2.95 0.09 -14.71
N ILE A 168 3.23 0.76 -13.60
CA ILE A 168 2.41 1.85 -13.07
C ILE A 168 3.23 3.12 -13.20
N HIS A 169 2.80 4.01 -14.09
CA HIS A 169 3.53 5.24 -14.41
C HIS A 169 2.59 6.45 -14.47
N LEU A 170 3.17 7.64 -14.44
CA LEU A 170 2.45 8.91 -14.58
C LEU A 170 2.83 9.50 -15.93
N ASP A 171 1.82 9.77 -16.75
CA ASP A 171 1.98 10.51 -18.00
C ASP A 171 1.02 11.72 -17.99
N PRO A 172 1.49 12.90 -17.55
CA PRO A 172 0.68 14.10 -17.50
C PRO A 172 0.12 14.55 -18.85
N SER A 173 0.65 14.05 -19.97
CA SER A 173 0.10 14.33 -21.31
C SER A 173 -1.15 13.52 -21.63
N ARG A 174 -1.37 12.40 -20.90
CA ARG A 174 -2.51 11.49 -21.09
C ARG A 174 -3.50 11.55 -19.94
N SER A 175 -3.01 11.67 -18.70
CA SER A 175 -3.86 11.65 -17.49
C SER A 175 -3.11 12.21 -16.27
N ASP A 176 -3.83 12.90 -15.40
CA ASP A 176 -3.34 13.25 -14.06
C ASP A 176 -3.33 12.04 -13.11
N ALA A 177 -3.98 10.93 -13.48
CA ALA A 177 -4.06 9.70 -12.71
C ALA A 177 -2.97 8.69 -13.13
N PRO A 178 -2.53 7.80 -12.21
CA PRO A 178 -1.61 6.71 -12.54
C PRO A 178 -2.16 5.83 -13.66
N ILE A 179 -1.34 5.60 -14.68
CA ILE A 179 -1.62 4.71 -15.79
C ILE A 179 -1.10 3.33 -15.41
N PHE A 180 -2.00 2.35 -15.49
CA PHE A 180 -1.68 0.95 -15.30
C PHE A 180 -1.57 0.27 -16.66
N GLU A 181 -0.37 -0.22 -16.98
CA GLU A 181 -0.07 -0.81 -18.28
C GLU A 181 0.36 -2.26 -18.10
N LYS A 182 -0.36 -3.18 -18.73
CA LYS A 182 0.05 -4.58 -18.79
C LYS A 182 1.12 -4.74 -19.86
N VAL A 183 2.36 -4.88 -19.41
CA VAL A 183 3.54 -5.01 -20.27
C VAL A 183 3.56 -6.36 -20.97
N CYS A 184 3.26 -7.43 -20.22
CA CYS A 184 3.13 -8.76 -20.79
C CYS A 184 2.22 -9.66 -19.93
N SER A 185 1.57 -10.62 -20.58
CA SER A 185 0.86 -11.72 -19.91
C SER A 185 1.85 -12.76 -19.40
N LEU A 186 1.51 -13.39 -18.27
CA LEU A 186 2.30 -14.44 -17.63
C LEU A 186 1.48 -15.72 -17.56
N THR A 187 2.16 -16.87 -17.61
CA THR A 187 1.53 -18.12 -17.18
C THR A 187 1.43 -18.14 -15.66
N GLU A 188 0.56 -19.00 -15.11
CA GLU A 188 0.48 -19.19 -13.65
C GLU A 188 1.83 -19.63 -13.06
N ASP A 189 2.53 -20.52 -13.75
CA ASP A 189 3.86 -21.01 -13.35
C ASP A 189 4.91 -19.90 -13.37
N ASP A 190 4.95 -19.07 -14.41
CA ASP A 190 5.86 -17.92 -14.48
C ASP A 190 5.57 -16.92 -13.35
N HIS A 191 4.29 -16.57 -13.16
CA HIS A 191 3.87 -15.65 -12.11
C HIS A 191 4.28 -16.17 -10.72
N LYS A 192 4.03 -17.46 -10.45
CA LYS A 192 4.45 -18.09 -9.20
C LYS A 192 5.97 -18.08 -9.04
N ARG A 193 6.73 -18.41 -10.10
CA ARG A 193 8.19 -18.40 -10.10
C ARG A 193 8.75 -17.02 -9.74
N TYR A 194 8.27 -15.95 -10.38
CA TYR A 194 8.72 -14.59 -10.08
C TYR A 194 8.31 -14.12 -8.69
N ARG A 195 7.05 -14.36 -8.30
CA ARG A 195 6.56 -13.99 -6.97
C ARG A 195 7.35 -14.68 -5.87
N ASP A 196 7.58 -15.98 -5.98
CA ASP A 196 8.25 -16.75 -4.94
C ASP A 196 9.74 -16.35 -4.83
N ALA A 197 10.42 -16.07 -5.96
CA ALA A 197 11.78 -15.53 -5.96
C ALA A 197 11.85 -14.14 -5.34
N TYR A 198 10.92 -13.25 -5.69
CA TYR A 198 10.82 -11.91 -5.11
C TYR A 198 10.59 -11.97 -3.60
N GLU A 199 9.67 -12.83 -3.14
CA GLU A 199 9.36 -12.97 -1.72
C GLU A 199 10.54 -13.52 -0.91
N ARG A 200 11.35 -14.43 -1.48
CA ARG A 200 12.58 -14.89 -0.84
C ARG A 200 13.62 -13.78 -0.71
N LEU A 201 13.87 -13.01 -1.78
CA LEU A 201 14.79 -11.86 -1.72
C LEU A 201 14.30 -10.77 -0.79
N ARG A 202 12.99 -10.47 -0.80
CA ARG A 202 12.39 -9.51 0.12
C ARG A 202 12.60 -9.93 1.57
N LYS A 203 12.32 -11.20 1.90
CA LYS A 203 12.53 -11.72 3.26
C LYS A 203 14.00 -11.65 3.68
N MET A 204 14.93 -11.94 2.77
CA MET A 204 16.37 -11.78 3.04
C MET A 204 16.71 -10.34 3.40
N LEU A 205 16.33 -9.37 2.55
CA LEU A 205 16.61 -7.95 2.77
C LEU A 205 15.88 -7.39 4.01
N ASP A 206 14.68 -7.88 4.31
CA ASP A 206 13.91 -7.46 5.49
C ASP A 206 14.47 -8.06 6.79
N SER A 207 15.18 -9.18 6.70
CA SER A 207 15.85 -9.84 7.83
C SER A 207 17.25 -9.29 8.07
N GLU A 208 17.70 -8.32 7.28
CA GLU A 208 19.01 -7.69 7.41
C GLU A 208 19.07 -6.83 8.69
N LEU A 209 19.68 -7.37 9.74
CA LEU A 209 19.86 -6.69 11.02
C LEU A 209 21.06 -5.74 11.05
N LEU A 210 21.84 -5.67 9.96
CA LEU A 210 22.93 -4.73 9.79
C LEU A 210 22.45 -3.28 9.76
N GLY A 211 21.28 -3.03 9.14
CA GLY A 211 20.61 -1.73 9.16
C GLY A 211 20.33 -1.27 10.60
N HIS A 212 19.78 -2.14 11.44
CA HIS A 212 19.51 -1.82 12.84
C HIS A 212 20.78 -1.47 13.64
N ILE A 213 21.90 -2.15 13.41
CA ILE A 213 23.18 -1.80 14.04
C ILE A 213 23.65 -0.42 13.60
N SER A 214 23.49 -0.09 12.32
CA SER A 214 23.84 1.21 11.76
C SER A 214 22.96 2.32 12.34
N ASP A 215 21.65 2.11 12.39
CA ASP A 215 20.69 3.05 12.98
C ASP A 215 21.00 3.34 14.45
N GLU A 216 21.30 2.32 15.26
CA GLU A 216 21.64 2.52 16.68
C GLU A 216 23.04 3.13 16.86
N SER A 217 23.95 2.91 15.93
CA SER A 217 25.24 3.61 15.88
C SER A 217 25.04 5.10 15.60
N ASP A 218 24.21 5.44 14.61
CA ASP A 218 23.89 6.82 14.26
C ASP A 218 23.17 7.52 15.40
N ARG A 219 22.24 6.83 16.07
CA ARG A 219 21.58 7.34 17.28
C ARG A 219 22.58 7.66 18.41
N PHE A 220 23.60 6.82 18.59
CA PHE A 220 24.66 7.10 19.54
C PHE A 220 25.48 8.33 19.13
N LEU A 221 25.84 8.45 17.85
CA LEU A 221 26.55 9.62 17.32
C LEU A 221 25.73 10.91 17.47
N ASP A 222 24.44 10.88 17.16
CA ASP A 222 23.52 12.01 17.28
C ASP A 222 23.47 12.52 18.72
N GLN A 223 23.48 11.61 19.70
CA GLN A 223 23.52 11.98 21.11
C GLN A 223 24.82 12.70 21.48
N LEU A 224 25.97 12.23 20.97
CA LEU A 224 27.26 12.90 21.19
C LEU A 224 27.31 14.27 20.50
N VAL A 225 26.78 14.36 19.28
CA VAL A 225 26.67 15.61 18.51
C VAL A 225 25.76 16.62 19.22
N SER A 226 24.66 16.17 19.81
CA SER A 226 23.77 17.04 20.61
C SER A 226 24.53 17.66 21.77
N ILE A 227 25.26 16.84 22.55
CA ILE A 227 26.04 17.35 23.69
C ILE A 227 27.14 18.31 23.22
N LEU A 228 27.81 18.03 22.11
CA LEU A 228 28.79 18.95 21.51
C LEU A 228 28.16 20.29 21.13
N LYS A 229 26.96 20.29 20.54
CA LYS A 229 26.23 21.52 20.19
C LYS A 229 25.82 22.30 21.44
N ASP A 230 25.31 21.61 22.46
CA ASP A 230 24.90 22.26 23.70
C ASP A 230 26.11 22.87 24.45
N LEU A 231 27.28 22.24 24.36
CA LEU A 231 28.57 22.77 24.81
C LEU A 231 29.05 23.97 23.98
N GLN A 232 28.90 23.94 22.65
CA GLN A 232 29.28 25.05 21.76
C GLN A 232 28.40 26.28 21.98
N ASP A 233 27.10 26.07 22.17
CA ASP A 233 26.11 27.14 22.34
C ASP A 233 26.01 27.64 23.79
N ASN A 234 26.83 27.12 24.72
CA ASN A 234 26.77 27.40 26.17
C ASN A 234 25.37 27.19 26.76
N ARG A 235 24.63 26.19 26.27
CA ARG A 235 23.27 25.86 26.76
C ARG A 235 23.28 25.07 28.07
N ILE A 236 24.39 24.43 28.39
CA ILE A 236 24.59 23.69 29.64
C ILE A 236 25.56 24.47 30.53
N GLY A 237 25.13 24.76 31.76
CA GLY A 237 26.03 25.32 32.76
C GLY A 237 27.09 24.30 33.18
N ILE A 238 28.35 24.72 33.30
CA ILE A 238 29.45 23.83 33.74
C ILE A 238 29.17 23.21 35.13
N PHE A 239 28.36 23.88 35.95
CA PHE A 239 27.97 23.44 37.31
C PHE A 239 26.54 22.88 37.40
N ASP A 240 25.85 22.71 36.26
CA ASP A 240 24.49 22.16 36.22
C ASP A 240 24.55 20.63 36.27
N GLU A 241 24.71 20.08 37.48
CA GLU A 241 24.83 18.64 37.70
C GLU A 241 23.62 17.85 37.16
N ASP A 242 22.41 18.40 37.27
CA ASP A 242 21.19 17.74 36.78
C ASP A 242 21.19 17.64 35.24
N ALA A 243 21.61 18.70 34.54
CA ALA A 243 21.75 18.66 33.08
C ALA A 243 22.83 17.67 32.63
N TRP A 244 23.96 17.62 33.35
CA TRP A 244 25.01 16.64 33.08
C TRP A 244 24.52 15.20 33.34
N ASP A 245 23.77 14.96 34.40
CA ASP A 245 23.19 13.66 34.73
C ASP A 245 22.22 13.16 33.67
N GLU A 246 21.39 14.06 33.14
CA GLU A 246 20.47 13.75 32.05
C GLU A 246 21.22 13.35 30.77
N HIS A 247 22.26 14.10 30.38
CA HIS A 247 23.08 13.72 29.23
C HIS A 247 23.82 12.39 29.42
N ARG A 248 24.32 12.12 30.64
CA ARG A 248 24.90 10.82 30.99
C ARG A 248 23.88 9.69 30.84
N ARG A 249 22.63 9.92 31.25
CA ARG A 249 21.54 8.96 31.11
C ARG A 249 21.21 8.70 29.64
N GLN A 250 21.16 9.74 28.82
CA GLN A 250 20.88 9.63 27.38
C GLN A 250 21.99 8.88 26.63
N VAL A 251 23.25 9.22 26.86
CA VAL A 251 24.42 8.51 26.29
C VAL A 251 24.41 7.03 26.67
N ARG A 252 24.14 6.73 27.93
CA ARG A 252 24.01 5.35 28.42
C ARG A 252 22.89 4.60 27.71
N SER A 253 21.72 5.23 27.56
CA SER A 253 20.58 4.63 26.87
C SER A 253 20.93 4.30 25.43
N ALA A 254 21.56 5.23 24.70
CA ALA A 254 21.98 5.00 23.32
C ALA A 254 23.03 3.88 23.22
N LEU A 255 23.97 3.82 24.17
CA LEU A 255 24.99 2.77 24.20
C LEU A 255 24.40 1.37 24.52
N ILE A 256 23.41 1.30 25.42
CA ILE A 256 22.66 0.06 25.68
C ILE A 256 21.95 -0.40 24.40
N SER A 257 21.31 0.52 23.67
CA SER A 257 20.63 0.19 22.41
C SER A 257 21.61 -0.35 21.38
N PHE A 258 22.71 0.35 21.12
CA PHE A 258 23.73 -0.08 20.15
C PHE A 258 24.34 -1.45 20.51
N THR A 259 24.77 -1.63 21.76
CA THR A 259 25.36 -2.90 22.19
C THR A 259 24.34 -4.04 22.22
N SER A 260 23.05 -3.73 22.44
CA SER A 260 21.95 -4.69 22.30
C SER A 260 21.63 -5.02 20.85
N ALA A 261 21.81 -4.10 19.90
CA ALA A 261 21.68 -4.38 18.48
C ALA A 261 22.72 -5.41 18.01
N LEU A 262 23.97 -5.32 18.50
CA LEU A 262 25.02 -6.31 18.22
C LEU A 262 24.67 -7.71 18.74
N GLN A 263 24.14 -7.80 19.97
CA GLN A 263 23.69 -9.08 20.53
C GLN A 263 22.47 -9.63 19.78
N SER A 264 21.52 -8.75 19.43
CA SER A 264 20.31 -9.12 18.69
C SER A 264 20.65 -9.64 17.29
N HIS A 265 21.64 -9.06 16.63
CA HIS A 265 22.16 -9.55 15.35
C HIS A 265 22.58 -11.01 15.47
N GLU A 266 23.43 -11.36 16.44
CA GLU A 266 23.85 -12.76 16.66
C GLU A 266 22.66 -13.69 16.98
N ASP A 267 21.84 -13.31 17.97
CA ASP A 267 20.76 -14.16 18.47
C ASP A 267 19.67 -14.40 17.43
N GLN A 268 19.27 -13.35 16.70
CA GLN A 268 18.23 -13.45 15.68
C GLN A 268 18.73 -14.14 14.42
N THR A 269 19.99 -13.93 14.00
CA THR A 269 20.57 -14.70 12.89
C THR A 269 20.64 -16.19 13.24
N LEU A 270 21.09 -16.55 14.44
CA LEU A 270 21.10 -17.95 14.89
C LEU A 270 19.68 -18.54 14.96
N ARG A 271 18.70 -17.74 15.40
CA ARG A 271 17.30 -18.14 15.40
C ARG A 271 16.78 -18.40 13.98
N ALA A 272 17.04 -17.49 13.05
CA ALA A 272 16.63 -17.62 11.65
C ALA A 272 17.20 -18.90 11.02
N VAL A 273 18.49 -19.18 11.23
CA VAL A 273 19.12 -20.43 10.74
C VAL A 273 18.44 -21.67 11.32
N ARG A 274 18.12 -21.65 12.61
CA ARG A 274 17.44 -22.78 13.29
C ARG A 274 16.01 -22.97 12.82
N GLU A 275 15.31 -21.89 12.48
CA GLU A 275 13.95 -21.95 11.94
C GLU A 275 13.95 -22.48 10.50
N THR A 276 14.94 -22.07 9.68
CA THR A 276 15.05 -22.50 8.26
C THR A 276 15.63 -23.92 8.11
N PHE A 277 16.68 -24.27 8.86
CA PHE A 277 17.45 -25.51 8.65
C PHE A 277 17.35 -26.51 9.81
N ALA A 278 16.65 -26.20 10.91
CA ALA A 278 16.66 -26.94 12.17
C ALA A 278 18.01 -26.88 12.93
N ARG A 279 18.03 -27.47 14.13
CA ARG A 279 19.20 -27.46 15.03
C ARG A 279 20.24 -28.53 14.66
N LYS A 280 21.49 -28.29 15.02
CA LYS A 280 22.67 -29.15 14.83
C LYS A 280 22.97 -29.46 13.37
N THR A 281 22.62 -28.56 12.46
CA THR A 281 22.91 -28.67 11.04
C THR A 281 24.24 -28.03 10.68
N PRO A 282 24.85 -28.41 9.54
CA PRO A 282 26.06 -27.75 9.03
C PRO A 282 25.90 -26.23 8.90
N GLN A 283 24.70 -25.76 8.54
CA GLN A 283 24.36 -24.34 8.41
C GLN A 283 24.42 -23.62 9.77
N GLU A 284 23.81 -24.19 10.82
CA GLU A 284 23.91 -23.63 12.17
C GLU A 284 25.37 -23.59 12.64
N GLN A 285 26.14 -24.65 12.38
CA GLN A 285 27.55 -24.69 12.76
C GLN A 285 28.40 -23.66 11.99
N ALA A 286 28.11 -23.43 10.71
CA ALA A 286 28.78 -22.42 9.91
C ALA A 286 28.52 -21.00 10.45
N VAL A 287 27.26 -20.68 10.80
CA VAL A 287 26.92 -19.38 11.41
C VAL A 287 27.55 -19.22 12.79
N LEU A 288 27.53 -20.25 13.63
CA LEU A 288 28.22 -20.24 14.92
C LEU A 288 29.74 -20.02 14.75
N ALA A 289 30.34 -20.64 13.74
CA ALA A 289 31.77 -20.48 13.44
C ALA A 289 32.09 -19.03 13.04
N LEU A 290 31.26 -18.38 12.23
CA LEU A 290 31.44 -16.98 11.83
C LEU A 290 31.41 -16.02 13.03
N PHE A 291 30.42 -16.15 13.92
CA PHE A 291 30.38 -15.32 15.14
C PHE A 291 31.51 -15.67 16.12
N THR A 292 31.91 -16.94 16.19
CA THR A 292 33.05 -17.36 17.01
C THR A 292 34.36 -16.78 16.48
N GLU A 293 34.54 -16.75 15.16
CA GLU A 293 35.69 -16.15 14.49
C GLU A 293 35.72 -14.63 14.73
N LEU A 294 34.59 -13.93 14.54
CA LEU A 294 34.50 -12.50 14.83
C LEU A 294 34.82 -12.20 16.30
N LYS A 295 34.29 -13.02 17.23
CA LYS A 295 34.67 -12.94 18.63
C LYS A 295 36.15 -13.21 18.80
N ALA A 296 36.78 -14.15 18.11
CA ALA A 296 38.21 -14.44 18.27
C ALA A 296 39.11 -13.31 17.73
N THR A 297 38.72 -12.65 16.64
CA THR A 297 39.53 -11.69 15.89
C THR A 297 39.30 -10.23 16.31
N SER A 298 38.08 -9.85 16.66
CA SER A 298 37.74 -8.47 17.05
C SER A 298 37.72 -8.29 18.56
N PHE A 299 38.59 -7.40 19.06
CA PHE A 299 38.55 -6.94 20.44
C PHE A 299 37.25 -6.17 20.70
N GLU A 300 36.93 -5.27 19.77
CA GLU A 300 35.82 -4.33 19.84
C GLU A 300 34.50 -5.07 19.97
N TYR A 301 34.21 -6.03 19.10
CA TYR A 301 32.97 -6.79 19.12
C TYR A 301 32.73 -7.49 20.46
N ARG A 302 33.73 -8.24 20.96
CA ARG A 302 33.62 -8.97 22.23
C ARG A 302 33.35 -8.05 23.41
N TRP A 303 34.12 -6.97 23.50
CA TRP A 303 34.06 -6.08 24.65
C TRP A 303 32.83 -5.18 24.62
N LEU A 304 32.34 -4.78 23.43
CA LEU A 304 31.05 -4.11 23.29
C LEU A 304 29.88 -5.03 23.68
N LEU A 305 29.91 -6.31 23.30
CA LEU A 305 28.92 -7.30 23.77
C LEU A 305 28.97 -7.47 25.29
N LYS A 306 30.18 -7.52 25.88
CA LYS A 306 30.29 -7.62 27.34
C LYS A 306 29.92 -6.35 28.08
N MET A 307 30.15 -5.20 27.47
CA MET A 307 29.73 -3.92 28.00
C MET A 307 28.20 -3.85 28.08
N ARG A 308 27.46 -4.46 27.14
CA ARG A 308 26.01 -4.64 27.26
C ARG A 308 25.62 -5.32 28.56
N ASP A 309 26.21 -6.48 28.85
CA ASP A 309 25.89 -7.27 30.05
C ASP A 309 26.15 -6.45 31.32
N ALA A 310 27.25 -5.70 31.35
CA ALA A 310 27.59 -4.79 32.42
C ALA A 310 26.59 -3.64 32.58
N LEU A 311 26.14 -3.04 31.48
CA LEU A 311 25.17 -1.94 31.49
C LEU A 311 23.74 -2.39 31.86
N LEU A 312 23.37 -3.64 31.54
CA LEU A 312 22.04 -4.20 31.82
C LEU A 312 21.92 -4.83 33.21
N HIS A 313 22.99 -5.47 33.69
CA HIS A 313 22.95 -6.32 34.89
C HIS A 313 23.94 -5.90 35.98
N GLY A 314 24.88 -5.01 35.64
CA GLY A 314 25.90 -4.50 36.55
C GLY A 314 25.59 -3.09 37.04
N ASP A 315 26.63 -2.28 37.08
CA ASP A 315 26.63 -0.90 37.57
C ASP A 315 26.53 0.07 36.39
N ILE A 316 25.88 1.20 36.66
CA ILE A 316 25.78 2.37 35.78
C ILE A 316 27.17 2.87 35.33
N ASN A 317 28.23 2.55 36.09
CA ASN A 317 29.61 2.97 35.89
C ASN A 317 30.44 2.08 34.91
N ALA A 318 29.81 1.24 34.09
CA ALA A 318 30.54 0.44 33.09
C ALA A 318 31.27 1.27 32.00
N PHE A 319 31.00 2.58 31.95
CA PHE A 319 31.62 3.54 31.05
C PHE A 319 32.03 4.82 31.77
N LYS A 320 33.04 5.50 31.22
CA LYS A 320 33.47 6.85 31.62
C LYS A 320 33.17 7.82 30.50
N TYR A 321 33.00 9.08 30.87
CA TYR A 321 32.79 10.19 29.94
C TYR A 321 33.77 11.31 30.30
N ASP A 322 34.30 11.95 29.28
CA ASP A 322 35.12 13.14 29.41
C ASP A 322 34.56 14.24 28.50
N PHE A 323 34.14 15.34 29.13
CA PHE A 323 33.60 16.52 28.47
C PHE A 323 34.61 17.66 28.61
N ALA A 324 35.31 17.98 27.52
CA ALA A 324 36.23 19.11 27.50
C ALA A 324 35.55 20.31 26.85
N ALA A 325 34.97 21.19 27.67
CA ALA A 325 34.54 22.52 27.23
C ALA A 325 35.74 23.48 27.27
N ARG A 326 36.22 23.97 26.13
CA ARG A 326 37.43 24.80 26.06
C ARG A 326 37.11 26.22 25.61
N LEU A 327 37.52 27.20 26.43
CA LEU A 327 37.36 28.63 26.14
C LEU A 327 38.18 29.10 24.91
N LYS A 328 39.27 28.36 24.61
CA LYS A 328 40.03 28.41 23.36
C LYS A 328 40.47 26.98 23.00
N GLY A 329 39.89 26.40 21.94
CA GLY A 329 40.14 25.03 21.48
C GLY A 329 38.85 24.34 21.05
N GLU A 330 38.96 23.13 20.49
CA GLU A 330 37.79 22.32 20.13
C GLU A 330 37.16 21.69 21.37
N ASN A 331 35.82 21.75 21.45
CA ASN A 331 35.07 21.01 22.45
C ASN A 331 35.15 19.51 22.13
N ALA A 332 35.33 18.66 23.15
CA ALA A 332 35.40 17.22 22.96
C ALA A 332 34.42 16.50 23.90
N VAL A 333 33.74 15.51 23.35
CA VAL A 333 32.91 14.55 24.09
C VAL A 333 33.50 13.18 23.83
N ASN A 334 34.10 12.56 24.85
CA ASN A 334 34.67 11.23 24.75
C ASN A 334 33.94 10.26 25.67
N VAL A 335 33.67 9.06 25.17
CA VAL A 335 33.08 7.96 25.93
C VAL A 335 34.06 6.80 25.93
N TYR A 336 34.39 6.28 27.11
CA TYR A 336 35.35 5.20 27.31
C TYR A 336 34.71 4.02 28.02
N MET A 337 35.13 2.80 27.69
CA MET A 337 34.78 1.61 28.48
C MET A 337 35.66 1.57 29.74
N ASP A 338 35.08 1.48 30.94
CA ASP A 338 35.87 1.41 32.17
C ASP A 338 36.58 0.06 32.28
N ARG A 339 37.87 0.05 31.93
CA ARG A 339 38.69 -1.15 31.91
C ARG A 339 38.75 -1.85 33.26
N ARG A 340 38.86 -1.09 34.36
CA ARG A 340 38.97 -1.66 35.72
C ARG A 340 37.66 -2.30 36.13
N TYR A 341 36.55 -1.60 35.89
CA TYR A 341 35.23 -2.13 36.16
C TYR A 341 34.96 -3.40 35.34
N MET A 342 35.19 -3.35 34.02
CA MET A 342 34.97 -4.48 33.12
C MET A 342 35.83 -5.69 33.48
N PHE A 343 37.06 -5.48 33.94
CA PHE A 343 37.94 -6.56 34.38
C PHE A 343 37.42 -7.26 35.64
N GLU A 344 36.91 -6.51 36.63
CA GLU A 344 36.29 -7.10 37.83
C GLU A 344 34.94 -7.75 37.52
N PHE A 345 34.09 -7.11 36.71
CA PHE A 345 32.78 -7.64 36.30
C PHE A 345 32.89 -9.02 35.65
N THR A 346 33.93 -9.23 34.84
CA THR A 346 34.13 -10.49 34.11
C THR A 346 34.90 -11.57 34.89
N LYS A 347 35.18 -11.35 36.18
CA LYS A 347 36.09 -12.20 36.99
C LYS A 347 35.61 -13.64 37.18
N GLU A 348 34.30 -13.85 37.22
CA GLU A 348 33.68 -15.18 37.32
C GLU A 348 33.62 -15.90 35.96
N GLU A 349 33.82 -15.18 34.86
CA GLU A 349 33.77 -15.71 33.49
C GLU A 349 35.14 -16.16 32.95
N ARG A 350 36.14 -16.38 33.83
CA ARG A 350 37.51 -16.82 33.46
C ARG A 350 37.57 -18.08 32.58
N GLY A 351 36.51 -18.89 32.58
CA GLY A 351 36.41 -20.11 31.77
C GLY A 351 35.92 -19.90 30.33
N LYS A 352 35.55 -18.68 29.91
CA LYS A 352 35.06 -18.43 28.54
C LYS A 352 36.25 -18.18 27.59
N PRO A 353 36.59 -19.10 26.67
CA PRO A 353 37.81 -19.01 25.85
C PRO A 353 37.81 -17.82 24.89
N TRP A 354 36.61 -17.36 24.51
CA TRP A 354 36.46 -16.22 23.61
C TRP A 354 36.71 -14.88 24.31
N LEU A 355 36.58 -14.79 25.64
CA LEU A 355 36.78 -13.54 26.38
C LEU A 355 38.26 -13.38 26.77
N LYS A 356 39.05 -12.79 25.87
CA LYS A 356 40.49 -12.58 26.03
C LYS A 356 40.80 -11.48 27.05
N ARG A 357 40.71 -11.82 28.34
CA ARG A 357 40.93 -10.90 29.47
C ARG A 357 42.32 -10.26 29.48
N ASP A 358 43.35 -11.02 29.12
CA ASP A 358 44.74 -10.56 29.12
C ASP A 358 44.93 -9.36 28.17
N GLU A 359 44.18 -9.31 27.06
CA GLU A 359 44.24 -8.17 26.14
C GLU A 359 43.76 -6.88 26.83
N LEU A 360 42.69 -6.94 27.65
CA LEU A 360 42.19 -5.79 28.40
C LEU A 360 43.11 -5.44 29.58
N GLU A 361 43.71 -6.43 30.24
CA GLU A 361 44.64 -6.21 31.34
C GLU A 361 45.89 -5.44 30.92
N ASN A 362 46.42 -5.78 29.73
CA ASN A 362 47.64 -5.19 29.17
C ASN A 362 47.45 -3.78 28.59
N MET A 363 46.23 -3.26 28.48
CA MET A 363 45.99 -1.90 27.99
C MET A 363 46.38 -0.84 29.03
N THR A 364 47.07 0.20 28.58
CA THR A 364 47.52 1.33 29.41
C THR A 364 46.44 2.41 29.60
N SER A 365 45.43 2.45 28.75
CA SER A 365 44.32 3.41 28.79
C SER A 365 42.96 2.74 28.60
N ASP A 366 41.90 3.43 29.00
CA ASP A 366 40.52 2.97 28.79
C ASP A 366 40.17 3.05 27.27
N PRO A 367 39.58 2.01 26.68
CA PRO A 367 39.23 2.02 25.25
C PRO A 367 38.12 3.04 24.93
N GLY A 368 38.31 3.85 23.89
CA GLY A 368 37.29 4.77 23.40
C GLY A 368 36.16 4.03 22.69
N VAL A 369 34.93 4.14 23.19
CA VAL A 369 33.76 3.43 22.65
C VAL A 369 33.51 3.81 21.19
N LEU A 370 33.64 5.10 20.85
CA LEU A 370 33.51 5.57 19.47
C LEU A 370 34.54 4.94 18.53
N ASP A 371 35.79 4.80 18.99
CA ASP A 371 36.85 4.15 18.20
C ASP A 371 36.59 2.66 18.05
N MET A 372 36.03 2.02 19.08
CA MET A 372 35.62 0.62 19.00
C MET A 372 34.52 0.43 17.95
N ILE A 373 33.50 1.30 17.93
CA ILE A 373 32.42 1.27 16.93
C ILE A 373 32.99 1.46 15.52
N LYS A 374 33.83 2.48 15.31
CA LYS A 374 34.46 2.76 14.00
C LYS A 374 35.29 1.60 13.46
N LYS A 375 36.00 0.88 14.34
CA LYS A 375 36.77 -0.31 13.95
C LYS A 375 35.90 -1.53 13.71
N LEU A 376 34.74 -1.63 14.37
CA LEU A 376 33.80 -2.73 14.21
C LEU A 376 32.98 -2.61 12.91
N GLN A 377 32.48 -1.41 12.58
CA GLN A 377 31.64 -1.15 11.41
C GLN A 377 32.14 -1.81 10.10
N PRO A 378 33.42 -1.67 9.68
CA PRO A 378 33.89 -2.28 8.43
C PRO A 378 33.91 -3.83 8.45
N LEU A 379 33.83 -4.46 9.63
CA LEU A 379 33.76 -5.92 9.75
C LEU A 379 32.33 -6.45 9.59
N MET A 380 31.32 -5.61 9.83
CA MET A 380 29.92 -6.05 9.87
C MET A 380 29.35 -6.35 8.48
N GLY A 381 29.73 -5.59 7.45
CA GLY A 381 29.32 -5.86 6.06
C GLY A 381 29.79 -7.23 5.56
N PRO A 382 31.11 -7.53 5.58
CA PRO A 382 31.64 -8.83 5.18
C PRO A 382 31.11 -10.00 6.03
N LEU A 383 30.83 -9.76 7.31
CA LEU A 383 30.17 -10.75 8.17
C LEU A 383 28.75 -11.03 7.67
N GLN A 384 27.95 -9.99 7.44
CA GLN A 384 26.58 -10.09 6.97
C GLN A 384 26.51 -10.86 5.65
N GLU A 385 27.41 -10.55 4.71
CA GLU A 385 27.49 -11.25 3.43
C GLU A 385 27.76 -12.76 3.59
N LYS A 386 28.70 -13.13 4.46
CA LYS A 386 28.98 -14.55 4.78
C LYS A 386 27.78 -15.23 5.44
N LEU A 387 27.04 -14.52 6.28
CA LEU A 387 25.83 -15.04 6.93
C LEU A 387 24.71 -15.25 5.91
N ASP A 388 24.50 -14.29 5.01
CA ASP A 388 23.47 -14.36 3.97
C ASP A 388 23.78 -15.46 2.96
N ARG A 389 25.04 -15.71 2.63
CA ARG A 389 25.45 -16.86 1.81
C ARG A 389 25.07 -18.20 2.42
N VAL A 390 25.08 -18.32 3.75
CA VAL A 390 24.66 -19.54 4.46
C VAL A 390 23.13 -19.64 4.57
N LEU A 391 22.46 -18.52 4.85
CA LEU A 391 21.02 -18.46 5.06
C LEU A 391 20.21 -18.52 3.75
N TYR A 392 20.75 -17.93 2.68
CA TYR A 392 20.10 -17.73 1.40
C TYR A 392 21.01 -18.19 0.25
N PRO A 393 21.35 -19.49 0.18
CA PRO A 393 22.25 -20.03 -0.84
C PRO A 393 21.73 -19.82 -2.27
N ASP A 394 20.40 -19.75 -2.44
CA ASP A 394 19.73 -19.60 -3.73
C ASP A 394 19.53 -18.13 -4.15
N ALA A 395 20.04 -17.14 -3.38
CA ALA A 395 19.86 -15.72 -3.67
C ALA A 395 20.30 -15.33 -5.09
N GLY A 396 21.36 -15.95 -5.63
CA GLY A 396 21.80 -15.72 -7.00
C GLY A 396 20.82 -16.23 -8.06
N VAL A 397 20.16 -17.37 -7.80
CA VAL A 397 19.12 -17.92 -8.69
C VAL A 397 17.87 -17.04 -8.62
N ASP A 398 17.50 -16.59 -7.43
CA ASP A 398 16.37 -15.70 -7.23
C ASP A 398 16.61 -14.32 -7.89
N ALA A 399 17.81 -13.74 -7.73
CA ALA A 399 18.19 -12.50 -8.38
C ALA A 399 18.17 -12.63 -9.91
N ALA A 400 18.69 -13.73 -10.46
CA ALA A 400 18.64 -14.00 -11.90
C ALA A 400 17.20 -14.13 -12.41
N THR A 401 16.32 -14.78 -11.63
CA THR A 401 14.89 -14.91 -11.94
C THR A 401 14.18 -13.56 -11.96
N ILE A 402 14.51 -12.66 -11.04
CA ILE A 402 13.96 -11.30 -11.04
C ILE A 402 14.54 -10.43 -12.16
N ARG A 403 15.82 -10.60 -12.51
CA ARG A 403 16.39 -9.93 -13.71
C ARG A 403 15.71 -10.39 -15.00
N GLU A 404 15.41 -11.68 -15.13
CA GLU A 404 14.62 -12.20 -16.25
C GLU A 404 13.25 -11.51 -16.33
N PHE A 405 12.59 -11.31 -15.18
CA PHE A 405 11.34 -10.57 -15.12
C PHE A 405 11.50 -9.09 -15.50
N LEU A 406 12.53 -8.41 -14.98
CA LEU A 406 12.81 -7.00 -15.29
C LEU A 406 13.14 -6.78 -16.77
N ALA A 407 13.79 -7.74 -17.43
CA ALA A 407 14.07 -7.69 -18.86
C ALA A 407 12.82 -7.73 -19.75
N ARG A 408 11.64 -8.06 -19.20
CA ARG A 408 10.36 -7.98 -19.93
C ARG A 408 9.82 -6.55 -20.04
N TYR A 409 10.34 -5.61 -19.25
CA TYR A 409 9.93 -4.22 -19.30
C TYR A 409 10.65 -3.47 -20.42
N PRO A 410 10.03 -2.44 -21.02
CA PRO A 410 10.71 -1.58 -21.98
C PRO A 410 11.97 -0.95 -21.38
N GLU A 411 13.01 -0.81 -22.20
CA GLU A 411 14.26 -0.19 -21.78
C GLU A 411 14.03 1.26 -21.34
N GLY A 412 14.55 1.63 -20.17
CA GLY A 412 14.34 2.97 -19.60
C GLY A 412 12.94 3.24 -19.05
N ALA A 413 12.09 2.23 -18.90
CA ALA A 413 10.76 2.41 -18.31
C ALA A 413 10.83 2.93 -16.87
N GLU A 414 10.33 4.13 -16.65
CA GLU A 414 10.15 4.74 -15.34
C GLU A 414 8.77 4.39 -14.75
N GLY A 415 8.73 4.15 -13.44
CA GLY A 415 7.49 3.83 -12.73
C GLY A 415 7.62 2.67 -11.75
N TYR A 416 6.50 2.34 -11.12
CA TYR A 416 6.40 1.21 -10.20
C TYR A 416 6.10 -0.07 -10.98
N ARG A 417 6.69 -1.18 -10.54
CA ARG A 417 6.50 -2.50 -11.13
C ARG A 417 5.63 -3.34 -10.22
N ALA A 418 4.69 -4.09 -10.78
CA ALA A 418 3.79 -4.96 -10.03
C ALA A 418 3.53 -6.27 -10.78
N LEU A 419 3.13 -7.29 -10.02
CA LEU A 419 2.58 -8.54 -10.56
C LEU A 419 1.06 -8.50 -10.44
N GLN A 420 0.36 -8.77 -11.54
CA GLN A 420 -1.09 -8.95 -11.54
C GLN A 420 -1.46 -10.35 -11.03
N ASN A 421 -2.42 -10.42 -10.11
CA ASN A 421 -2.86 -11.67 -9.47
C ASN A 421 -4.40 -11.79 -9.41
N GLY A 422 -5.07 -11.56 -10.54
CA GLY A 422 -6.52 -11.58 -10.65
C GLY A 422 -7.00 -11.20 -12.06
N PRO A 423 -8.30 -11.25 -12.35
CA PRO A 423 -8.82 -10.94 -13.69
C PRO A 423 -8.27 -9.61 -14.22
N GLY A 424 -8.02 -9.57 -15.53
CA GLY A 424 -7.54 -8.43 -16.32
C GLY A 424 -8.17 -7.08 -16.03
N PHE A 425 -7.55 -6.04 -16.59
CA PHE A 425 -8.17 -4.72 -16.67
C PHE A 425 -9.44 -4.80 -17.51
N THR A 426 -10.55 -4.36 -16.94
CA THR A 426 -11.81 -4.18 -17.69
C THR A 426 -12.35 -2.78 -17.41
N ARG A 427 -13.32 -2.33 -18.20
CA ARG A 427 -13.99 -1.05 -17.93
C ARG A 427 -14.63 -1.01 -16.53
N ARG A 428 -15.04 -2.18 -16.01
CA ARG A 428 -15.59 -2.35 -14.65
C ARG A 428 -14.50 -2.54 -13.59
N ASN A 429 -13.34 -3.08 -13.97
CA ASN A 429 -12.23 -3.37 -13.08
C ASN A 429 -10.95 -2.65 -13.55
N MET A 430 -10.87 -1.34 -13.29
CA MET A 430 -9.77 -0.49 -13.73
C MET A 430 -8.48 -0.67 -12.91
N CYS A 431 -8.57 -1.29 -11.73
CA CYS A 431 -7.43 -1.62 -10.88
C CYS A 431 -7.60 -3.07 -10.39
N PRO A 432 -7.13 -4.07 -11.17
CA PRO A 432 -7.21 -5.45 -10.75
C PRO A 432 -6.38 -5.69 -9.48
N PRO A 433 -6.50 -6.84 -8.82
CA PRO A 433 -5.58 -7.23 -7.77
C PRO A 433 -4.14 -7.19 -8.30
N LEU A 434 -3.28 -6.45 -7.59
CA LEU A 434 -1.86 -6.27 -7.91
C LEU A 434 -1.00 -6.51 -6.67
N SER A 435 0.19 -7.07 -6.88
CA SER A 435 1.26 -7.20 -5.89
C SER A 435 2.41 -6.26 -6.28
N PRO A 436 2.52 -5.07 -5.67
CA PRO A 436 3.58 -4.13 -5.98
C PRO A 436 4.95 -4.68 -5.55
N LEU A 437 5.98 -4.43 -6.37
CA LEU A 437 7.34 -4.86 -6.12
C LEU A 437 8.18 -3.69 -5.60
N ALA A 438 8.82 -3.88 -4.45
CA ALA A 438 9.59 -2.85 -3.77
C ALA A 438 10.86 -2.50 -4.56
N PRO A 439 11.14 -1.20 -4.84
CA PRO A 439 12.30 -0.79 -5.61
C PRO A 439 13.64 -1.31 -5.08
N ARG A 440 13.80 -1.41 -3.74
CA ARG A 440 15.02 -1.93 -3.12
C ARG A 440 15.33 -3.37 -3.51
N VAL A 441 14.31 -4.23 -3.62
CA VAL A 441 14.47 -5.65 -3.98
C VAL A 441 14.85 -5.78 -5.45
N LEU A 442 14.23 -4.95 -6.30
CA LEU A 442 14.52 -4.90 -7.73
C LEU A 442 15.94 -4.39 -7.98
N ALA A 443 16.36 -3.33 -7.28
CA ALA A 443 17.72 -2.79 -7.35
C ALA A 443 18.77 -3.81 -6.88
N PHE A 444 18.49 -4.53 -5.78
CA PHE A 444 19.34 -5.63 -5.34
C PHE A 444 19.47 -6.71 -6.42
N ALA A 445 18.35 -7.20 -6.96
CA ALA A 445 18.38 -8.24 -7.98
C ALA A 445 19.15 -7.82 -9.25
N ASP A 446 18.99 -6.57 -9.68
CA ASP A 446 19.68 -6.01 -10.84
C ASP A 446 21.20 -5.86 -10.61
N GLY A 447 21.59 -5.39 -9.42
CA GLY A 447 22.99 -5.20 -9.03
C GLY A 447 23.73 -6.47 -8.55
N PHE A 448 23.02 -7.54 -8.23
CA PHE A 448 23.63 -8.75 -7.64
C PHE A 448 24.44 -9.55 -8.66
N GLN A 449 25.77 -9.47 -8.55
CA GLN A 449 26.72 -10.20 -9.42
C GLN A 449 27.20 -11.54 -8.83
N GLY A 450 26.78 -11.85 -7.59
CA GLY A 450 27.28 -12.97 -6.80
C GLY A 450 27.73 -12.48 -5.43
N TRP A 451 27.98 -13.42 -4.52
CA TRP A 451 28.68 -13.12 -3.27
C TRP A 451 30.16 -12.88 -3.61
N GLU A 452 30.76 -11.79 -3.13
CA GLU A 452 32.19 -11.54 -3.21
C GLU A 452 32.95 -12.60 -2.37
N ASP A 453 34.14 -12.99 -2.84
CA ASP A 453 34.94 -14.08 -2.25
C ASP A 453 35.79 -13.64 -1.04
#